data_AF-A0A4U0UAC5-F1
#
_entry.id   AF-A0A4U0UAC5-F1
#
_cell.length_a   1.000
_cell.length_b   1.000
_cell.length_c   1.000
_cell.angle_alpha   90.00
_cell.angle_beta   90.00
_cell.angle_gamma   90.00
#
_symmetry.space_group_name_H-M   'P 1'
#
loop_
_entity.id
_entity.type
_entity.pdbx_description
1 polymer ?
#
loop_
_entity_poly.entity_id
_entity_poly.type
_entity_poly.pdbx_seq_one_letter_code
_entity_poly.pdbx_strand_id
1 'polypeptide(L)'
;MAGVNDNVPDITASISAFLTAKGVTPTQAWLQSFMPTVRLNTPIAALQKTALFRLLVTDLTTSIVKSPTSCFPPNMTEPQVKDGQVRGPVTAQVLDVEDISRSCWSQVEAIEAQERGETTKGREIIRVVPDENNLDSSTQAEQKPSGVHKLLLQDANGAKAYAIELAPVNGVGMQMAIGVKLVLRDFNVARGVVLLEPRSTEVLGGKVDVWEKKWREDRKAVLTQKAGVRDEAP
;
A
#
# COMPACT_ATOMS: atom_id res chain seq x y z
N MET A 1 -37.07 -6.82 29.22
CA MET A 1 -35.95 -6.03 28.66
C MET A 1 -34.81 -6.98 28.30
N ALA A 2 -34.97 -7.72 27.21
CA ALA A 2 -33.88 -8.38 26.48
C ALA A 2 -33.83 -7.61 25.15
N GLY A 3 -32.71 -7.02 24.75
CA GLY A 3 -32.80 -6.15 23.57
C GLY A 3 -31.58 -5.44 23.02
N VAL A 4 -30.39 -5.54 23.62
CA VAL A 4 -29.18 -4.96 23.00
C VAL A 4 -27.99 -5.90 23.11
N ASN A 5 -27.80 -6.54 24.27
CA ASN A 5 -26.62 -7.38 24.51
C ASN A 5 -26.65 -8.73 23.76
N ASP A 6 -27.83 -9.28 23.47
CA ASP A 6 -27.96 -10.58 22.78
C ASP A 6 -27.60 -10.51 21.29
N ASN A 7 -27.58 -9.31 20.68
CA ASN A 7 -27.32 -9.12 19.25
C ASN A 7 -25.85 -8.79 18.94
N VAL A 8 -25.04 -8.51 19.97
CA VAL A 8 -23.62 -8.17 19.80
C VAL A 8 -22.82 -9.32 19.18
N PRO A 9 -22.97 -10.60 19.62
CA PRO A 9 -22.26 -11.72 19.01
C PRO A 9 -22.56 -11.87 17.51
N ASP A 10 -23.82 -11.68 17.11
CA ASP A 10 -24.27 -11.78 15.72
C ASP A 10 -23.69 -10.65 14.85
N ILE A 11 -23.65 -9.42 15.38
CA ILE A 11 -23.02 -8.29 14.70
C ILE A 11 -21.52 -8.51 14.51
N THR A 12 -20.82 -8.97 15.56
CA THR A 12 -19.38 -9.28 15.48
C THR A 12 -19.10 -10.37 14.45
N ALA A 13 -19.90 -11.43 14.42
CA ALA A 13 -19.77 -12.50 13.44
C ALA A 13 -19.99 -11.98 11.99
N SER A 14 -21.01 -11.14 11.78
CA SER A 14 -21.30 -10.53 10.49
C SER A 14 -20.17 -9.61 9.99
N ILE A 15 -19.55 -8.83 10.88
CA ILE A 15 -18.39 -8.00 10.55
C ILE A 15 -17.18 -8.87 10.21
N SER A 16 -16.90 -9.89 11.02
CA SER A 16 -15.78 -10.81 10.79
C SER A 16 -15.91 -11.55 9.45
N ALA A 17 -17.11 -12.03 9.12
CA ALA A 17 -17.39 -12.69 7.85
C ALA A 17 -17.19 -11.74 6.66
N PHE A 18 -17.65 -10.50 6.77
CA PHE A 18 -17.44 -9.48 5.73
C PHE A 18 -15.96 -9.18 5.49
N LEU A 19 -15.18 -9.01 6.56
CA LEU A 19 -13.75 -8.76 6.48
C LEU A 19 -12.98 -9.96 5.90
N THR A 20 -13.36 -11.18 6.30
CA THR A 20 -12.82 -12.43 5.75
C THR A 20 -13.10 -12.54 4.26
N ALA A 21 -14.30 -12.21 3.80
CA ALA A 21 -14.65 -12.18 2.38
C ALA A 21 -13.82 -11.16 1.58
N LYS A 22 -13.32 -10.10 2.23
CA LYS A 22 -12.38 -9.13 1.67
C LYS A 22 -10.91 -9.55 1.76
N GLY A 23 -10.62 -10.74 2.29
CA GLY A 23 -9.25 -11.25 2.44
C GLY A 23 -8.53 -10.75 3.71
N VAL A 24 -9.22 -10.03 4.58
CA VAL A 24 -8.64 -9.45 5.81
C VAL A 24 -9.30 -10.01 7.06
N THR A 25 -9.13 -11.31 7.31
CA THR A 25 -9.70 -11.99 8.48
C THR A 25 -9.17 -11.38 9.78
N PRO A 26 -9.99 -10.67 10.58
CA PRO A 26 -9.51 -9.93 11.75
C PRO A 26 -9.15 -10.87 12.91
N THR A 27 -8.20 -10.47 13.76
CA THR A 27 -7.96 -11.16 15.03
C THR A 27 -9.08 -10.89 16.04
N GLN A 28 -9.27 -11.80 16.98
CA GLN A 28 -10.21 -11.61 18.08
C GLN A 28 -9.86 -10.35 18.91
N ALA A 29 -8.57 -10.09 19.13
CA ALA A 29 -8.09 -8.91 19.85
C ALA A 29 -8.44 -7.61 19.12
N TRP A 30 -8.31 -7.58 17.79
CA TRP A 30 -8.72 -6.43 16.98
C TRP A 30 -10.24 -6.21 17.05
N LEU A 31 -11.04 -7.28 16.96
CA LEU A 31 -12.50 -7.16 17.10
C LEU A 31 -12.90 -6.63 18.48
N GLN A 32 -12.27 -7.11 19.54
CA GLN A 32 -12.52 -6.66 20.91
C GLN A 32 -12.16 -5.19 21.13
N SER A 33 -11.15 -4.65 20.43
CA SER A 33 -10.83 -3.21 20.49
C SER A 33 -11.74 -2.36 19.59
N PHE A 34 -12.26 -2.94 18.50
CA PHE A 34 -13.15 -2.26 17.57
C PHE A 34 -14.58 -2.12 18.11
N MET A 35 -15.17 -3.19 18.67
CA MET A 35 -16.59 -3.22 19.06
C MET A 35 -17.02 -2.12 20.04
N PRO A 36 -16.24 -1.73 21.06
CA PRO A 36 -16.60 -0.62 21.96
C PRO A 36 -16.67 0.74 21.27
N THR A 37 -16.10 0.87 20.08
CA THR A 37 -16.03 2.15 19.35
C THR A 37 -17.21 2.39 18.41
N VAL A 38 -18.08 1.40 18.22
CA VAL A 38 -19.22 1.49 17.31
C VAL A 38 -20.54 1.72 18.05
N ARG A 39 -21.46 2.41 17.39
CA ARG A 39 -22.83 2.59 17.89
C ARG A 39 -23.70 1.46 17.34
N LEU A 40 -24.25 0.63 18.22
CA LEU A 40 -25.01 -0.58 17.85
C LEU A 40 -26.33 -0.29 17.11
N ASN A 41 -26.80 0.96 17.09
CA ASN A 41 -27.95 1.39 16.29
C ASN A 41 -27.60 1.71 14.82
N THR A 42 -26.32 1.65 14.45
CA THR A 42 -25.85 1.93 13.09
C THR A 42 -26.15 0.75 12.17
N PRO A 43 -26.61 0.97 10.92
CA PRO A 43 -26.83 -0.11 9.97
C PRO A 43 -25.59 -1.00 9.78
N ILE A 44 -25.79 -2.31 9.71
CA ILE A 44 -24.69 -3.29 9.65
C ILE A 44 -23.74 -3.07 8.46
N ALA A 45 -24.27 -2.66 7.31
CA ALA A 45 -23.46 -2.36 6.13
C ALA A 45 -22.49 -1.18 6.38
N ALA A 46 -22.92 -0.17 7.13
CA ALA A 46 -22.05 0.94 7.52
C ALA A 46 -21.00 0.48 8.53
N LEU A 47 -21.38 -0.34 9.52
CA LEU A 47 -20.43 -0.93 10.47
C LEU A 47 -19.36 -1.78 9.78
N GLN A 48 -19.73 -2.60 8.81
CA GLN A 48 -18.82 -3.41 8.00
C GLN A 48 -17.80 -2.54 7.24
N LYS A 49 -18.26 -1.44 6.63
CA LYS A 49 -17.38 -0.51 5.91
C LYS A 49 -16.46 0.26 6.86
N THR A 50 -16.98 0.70 8.02
CA THR A 50 -16.16 1.33 9.06
C THR A 50 -15.12 0.35 9.61
N ALA A 51 -15.48 -0.91 9.83
CA ALA A 51 -14.56 -1.95 10.28
C ALA A 51 -13.44 -2.16 9.27
N LEU A 52 -13.77 -2.28 7.98
CA LEU A 52 -12.77 -2.41 6.92
C LEU A 52 -11.84 -1.21 6.89
N PHE A 53 -12.39 0.01 6.87
CA PHE A 53 -11.59 1.24 6.88
C PHE A 53 -10.61 1.29 8.07
N ARG A 54 -11.08 0.95 9.27
CA ARG A 54 -10.24 0.94 10.47
C ARG A 54 -9.20 -0.18 10.46
N LEU A 55 -9.50 -1.33 9.88
CA LEU A 55 -8.54 -2.43 9.77
C LEU A 55 -7.42 -2.05 8.79
N LEU A 56 -7.79 -1.44 7.64
CA LEU A 56 -6.84 -1.09 6.59
C LEU A 56 -5.80 -0.02 7.02
N VAL A 57 -6.05 0.72 8.10
CA VAL A 57 -5.08 1.67 8.68
C VAL A 57 -4.20 1.08 9.79
N THR A 58 -4.37 -0.19 10.12
CA THR A 58 -3.55 -0.90 11.13
C THR A 58 -2.45 -1.76 10.50
N ASP A 59 -1.49 -2.19 11.31
CA ASP A 59 -0.46 -3.16 10.92
C ASP A 59 -1.07 -4.58 10.84
N LEU A 60 -0.93 -5.26 9.69
CA LEU A 60 -1.44 -6.62 9.49
C LEU A 60 -0.84 -7.65 10.43
N THR A 61 0.38 -7.43 10.93
CA THR A 61 1.08 -8.40 11.77
C THR A 61 0.39 -8.63 13.13
N THR A 62 -0.49 -7.70 13.52
CA THR A 62 -1.26 -7.72 14.78
C THR A 62 -2.77 -7.73 14.58
N SER A 63 -3.26 -7.26 13.42
CA SER A 63 -4.69 -7.04 13.17
C SER A 63 -5.41 -8.19 12.45
N ILE A 64 -4.71 -9.05 11.71
CA ILE A 64 -5.31 -10.18 10.98
C ILE A 64 -4.78 -11.55 11.43
N VAL A 65 -5.60 -12.58 11.21
CA VAL A 65 -5.27 -13.97 11.56
C VAL A 65 -4.17 -14.49 10.64
N LYS A 66 -3.16 -15.09 11.25
CA LYS A 66 -2.04 -15.75 10.57
C LYS A 66 -2.45 -17.18 10.22
N SER A 67 -2.37 -17.53 8.95
CA SER A 67 -2.63 -18.87 8.46
C SER A 67 -1.58 -19.24 7.40
N PRO A 68 -1.19 -20.52 7.27
CA PRO A 68 -0.31 -20.97 6.19
C PRO A 68 -0.84 -20.65 4.79
N THR A 69 -2.16 -20.44 4.64
CA THR A 69 -2.79 -20.12 3.34
C THR A 69 -3.03 -18.62 3.15
N SER A 70 -2.86 -17.80 4.19
CA SER A 70 -3.03 -16.33 4.11
C SER A 70 -1.70 -15.55 4.19
N CYS A 71 -0.59 -16.26 4.37
CA CYS A 71 0.77 -15.74 4.48
C CYS A 71 1.65 -16.28 3.34
N PHE A 72 2.80 -15.66 3.12
CA PHE A 72 3.78 -16.13 2.14
C PHE A 72 4.37 -17.48 2.55
N PRO A 73 4.50 -18.43 1.62
CA PRO A 73 5.17 -19.69 1.91
C PRO A 73 6.67 -19.46 2.13
N PRO A 74 7.33 -20.24 3.01
CA PRO A 74 8.70 -19.96 3.45
C PRO A 74 9.75 -20.01 2.33
N ASN A 75 9.51 -20.84 1.30
CA ASN A 75 10.39 -21.01 0.14
C ASN A 75 10.15 -19.96 -0.96
N MET A 76 9.18 -19.06 -0.79
CA MET A 76 8.81 -18.10 -1.84
C MET A 76 9.92 -17.12 -2.18
N THR A 77 10.76 -16.77 -1.21
CA THR A 77 11.82 -15.78 -1.36
C THR A 77 13.15 -16.39 -1.83
N GLU A 78 13.18 -17.71 -2.05
CA GLU A 78 14.40 -18.40 -2.48
C GLU A 78 14.72 -18.09 -3.96
N PRO A 79 15.87 -17.46 -4.26
CA PRO A 79 16.20 -17.06 -5.63
C PRO A 79 16.53 -18.26 -6.55
N GLN A 80 16.74 -19.45 -5.97
CA GLN A 80 17.01 -20.69 -6.70
C GLN A 80 15.75 -21.25 -7.39
N VAL A 81 14.56 -20.87 -6.92
CA VAL A 81 13.30 -21.23 -7.57
C VAL A 81 13.12 -20.33 -8.80
N LYS A 82 13.21 -20.93 -9.99
CA LYS A 82 13.11 -20.19 -11.27
C LYS A 82 11.77 -19.46 -11.37
N ASP A 83 10.70 -20.21 -11.19
CA ASP A 83 9.32 -19.77 -11.24
C ASP A 83 8.43 -20.70 -10.42
N GLY A 84 7.31 -20.16 -9.93
CA GLY A 84 6.32 -20.90 -9.17
C GLY A 84 5.03 -20.12 -9.05
N GLN A 85 3.94 -20.83 -8.75
CA GLN A 85 2.65 -20.22 -8.46
C GLN A 85 2.33 -20.40 -6.98
N VAL A 86 1.95 -19.31 -6.31
CA VAL A 86 1.45 -19.34 -4.95
C VAL A 86 -0.06 -19.26 -4.98
N ARG A 87 -0.73 -20.28 -4.43
CA ARG A 87 -2.19 -20.29 -4.32
C ARG A 87 -2.62 -19.31 -3.24
N GLY A 88 -3.56 -18.42 -3.60
CA GLY A 88 -4.03 -17.36 -2.72
C GLY A 88 -5.37 -17.70 -2.03
N PRO A 89 -5.95 -16.76 -1.28
CA PRO A 89 -5.55 -15.35 -1.15
C PRO A 89 -4.48 -15.12 -0.07
N VAL A 90 -3.43 -14.37 -0.40
CA VAL A 90 -2.44 -13.84 0.56
C VAL A 90 -2.62 -12.33 0.69
N THR A 91 -2.71 -11.84 1.92
CA THR A 91 -2.88 -10.40 2.17
C THR A 91 -1.59 -9.81 2.71
N ALA A 92 -1.13 -8.74 2.07
CA ALA A 92 0.12 -8.09 2.39
C ALA A 92 -0.05 -6.57 2.52
N GLN A 93 0.88 -5.94 3.24
CA GLN A 93 0.99 -4.50 3.37
C GLN A 93 2.26 -4.01 2.67
N VAL A 94 2.17 -2.84 2.04
CA VAL A 94 3.30 -2.21 1.34
C VAL A 94 4.19 -1.48 2.35
N LEU A 95 5.47 -1.82 2.37
CA LEU A 95 6.49 -1.18 3.21
C LEU A 95 7.33 -0.16 2.43
N ASP A 96 7.48 -0.33 1.12
CA ASP A 96 8.23 0.56 0.25
C ASP A 96 7.70 0.47 -1.20
N VAL A 97 7.84 1.56 -1.95
CA VAL A 97 7.56 1.66 -3.38
C VAL A 97 8.69 2.40 -4.09
N GLU A 98 9.12 1.86 -5.22
CA GLU A 98 10.17 2.42 -6.05
C GLU A 98 9.75 2.40 -7.51
N ASP A 99 9.85 3.55 -8.17
CA ASP A 99 9.83 3.61 -9.64
C ASP A 99 11.22 3.22 -10.15
N ILE A 100 11.30 2.02 -10.74
CA ILE A 100 12.55 1.49 -11.29
C ILE A 100 12.74 1.88 -12.77
N SER A 101 11.80 2.61 -13.36
CA SER A 101 11.91 3.13 -14.73
C SER A 101 12.67 4.46 -14.81
N ARG A 102 12.89 5.13 -13.67
CA ARG A 102 13.60 6.40 -13.56
C ARG A 102 14.84 6.27 -12.68
N SER A 103 15.91 6.99 -13.03
CA SER A 103 17.11 7.02 -12.19
C SER A 103 16.82 7.61 -10.81
N CYS A 104 17.55 7.15 -9.79
CA CYS A 104 17.44 7.72 -8.43
C CYS A 104 17.73 9.22 -8.44
N TRP A 105 18.75 9.66 -9.19
CA TRP A 105 19.09 11.08 -9.33
C TRP A 105 17.93 11.91 -9.92
N SER A 106 17.28 11.45 -11.00
CA SER A 106 16.12 12.15 -11.57
C SER A 106 14.95 12.25 -10.59
N GLN A 107 14.83 11.30 -9.66
CA GLN A 107 13.83 11.37 -8.60
C GLN A 107 14.23 12.37 -7.51
N VAL A 108 15.51 12.46 -7.13
CA VAL A 108 16.04 13.48 -6.21
C VAL A 108 15.80 14.88 -6.77
N GLU A 109 16.18 15.13 -8.02
CA GLU A 109 15.98 16.42 -8.69
C GLU A 109 14.50 16.82 -8.72
N ALA A 110 13.60 15.85 -8.94
CA ALA A 110 12.16 16.12 -8.93
C ALA A 110 11.64 16.51 -7.53
N ILE A 111 12.17 15.89 -6.46
CA ILE A 111 11.85 16.27 -5.07
C ILE A 111 12.35 17.70 -4.80
N GLU A 112 13.60 18.01 -5.19
CA GLU A 112 14.21 19.33 -4.97
C GLU A 112 13.54 20.45 -5.77
N ALA A 113 13.11 20.16 -7.00
CA ALA A 113 12.33 21.10 -7.80
C ALA A 113 11.00 21.40 -7.11
N GLN A 114 10.31 20.39 -6.57
CA GLN A 114 9.07 20.57 -5.83
C GLN A 114 9.28 21.37 -4.53
N GLU A 115 10.35 21.10 -3.78
CA GLU A 115 10.73 21.89 -2.58
C GLU A 115 11.00 23.36 -2.91
N ARG A 116 11.55 23.64 -4.09
CA ARG A 116 11.81 25.00 -4.61
C ARG A 116 10.60 25.63 -5.30
N GLY A 117 9.46 24.94 -5.40
CA GLY A 117 8.27 25.43 -6.10
C GLY A 117 8.43 25.52 -7.62
N GLU A 118 9.41 24.84 -8.19
CA GLU A 118 9.64 24.78 -9.64
C GLU A 118 8.77 23.67 -10.23
N THR A 119 7.80 24.03 -11.08
CA THR A 119 7.02 23.03 -11.84
C THR A 119 7.56 22.98 -13.26
N THR A 120 7.80 21.76 -13.76
CA THR A 120 8.30 21.55 -15.12
C THR A 120 7.12 21.19 -16.03
N LYS A 121 6.83 22.02 -17.04
CA LYS A 121 6.02 21.61 -18.20
C LYS A 121 6.98 21.29 -19.36
N GLY A 122 7.23 20.00 -19.59
CA GLY A 122 8.11 19.55 -20.68
C GLY A 122 9.60 19.79 -20.38
N ARG A 123 10.33 20.42 -21.32
CA ARG A 123 11.77 20.76 -21.18
C ARG A 123 12.03 22.12 -20.54
N GLU A 124 10.99 22.86 -20.16
CA GLU A 124 11.13 24.20 -19.57
C GLU A 124 10.81 24.20 -18.08
N ILE A 125 11.71 24.79 -17.29
CA ILE A 125 11.56 25.03 -15.86
C ILE A 125 10.76 26.32 -15.70
N ILE A 126 9.51 26.24 -15.21
CA ILE A 126 8.70 27.40 -14.89
C ILE A 126 8.85 27.68 -13.40
N ARG A 127 9.47 28.81 -13.06
CA ARG A 127 9.43 29.36 -11.70
C ARG A 127 8.08 30.01 -11.50
N VAL A 128 7.32 29.50 -10.53
CA VAL A 128 6.05 30.12 -10.14
C VAL A 128 6.38 31.36 -9.32
N VAL A 129 6.32 32.53 -9.95
CA VAL A 129 6.20 33.81 -9.24
C VAL A 129 4.73 33.92 -8.81
N PRO A 130 4.42 34.25 -7.54
CA PRO A 130 3.04 34.40 -7.10
C PRO A 130 2.49 35.72 -7.64
N ASP A 131 1.94 35.69 -8.87
CA ASP A 131 1.08 36.75 -9.37
C ASP A 131 -0.38 36.32 -9.24
N GLU A 132 -1.14 37.10 -8.47
CA GLU A 132 -2.57 36.97 -8.22
C GLU A 132 -3.40 37.34 -9.47
N ASN A 133 -3.29 36.57 -10.56
CA ASN A 133 -4.32 36.53 -11.61
C ASN A 133 -3.99 35.49 -12.69
N ASN A 134 -4.57 34.29 -12.60
CA ASN A 134 -4.99 33.59 -13.81
C ASN A 134 -5.97 32.46 -13.47
N LEU A 135 -7.24 32.72 -13.79
CA LEU A 135 -8.26 31.70 -14.00
C LEU A 135 -7.88 30.83 -15.20
N ASP A 136 -8.19 29.55 -15.09
CA ASP A 136 -8.45 28.61 -16.18
C ASP A 136 -7.28 28.26 -17.13
N SER A 137 -6.55 27.21 -16.73
CA SER A 137 -5.80 26.36 -17.67
C SER A 137 -5.71 24.92 -17.15
N SER A 138 -6.85 24.23 -17.11
CA SER A 138 -6.95 22.77 -16.95
C SER A 138 -6.47 22.06 -18.22
N THR A 139 -5.18 22.22 -18.50
CA THR A 139 -4.47 21.36 -19.46
C THR A 139 -4.32 20.00 -18.80
N GLN A 140 -5.07 19.01 -19.31
CA GLN A 140 -4.89 17.61 -18.95
C GLN A 140 -3.42 17.27 -19.14
N ALA A 141 -2.70 17.05 -18.04
CA ALA A 141 -1.36 16.53 -18.10
C ALA A 141 -1.43 15.22 -18.88
N GLU A 142 -0.72 15.13 -20.01
CA GLU A 142 -0.45 13.87 -20.68
C GLU A 142 -0.01 12.89 -19.60
N GLN A 143 -0.82 11.86 -19.36
CA GLN A 143 -0.49 10.81 -18.40
C GLN A 143 0.72 10.09 -18.96
N LYS A 144 1.90 10.57 -18.59
CA LYS A 144 3.17 9.89 -18.83
C LYS A 144 2.96 8.44 -18.42
N PRO A 145 3.31 7.45 -19.25
CA PRO A 145 3.08 6.05 -18.93
C PRO A 145 3.66 5.78 -17.54
N SER A 146 2.82 5.28 -16.65
CA SER A 146 3.20 4.91 -15.29
C SER A 146 4.40 3.98 -15.38
N GLY A 147 5.47 4.32 -14.66
CA GLY A 147 6.69 3.51 -14.64
C GLY A 147 6.43 2.10 -14.12
N VAL A 148 7.40 1.21 -14.29
CA VAL A 148 7.37 -0.09 -13.60
C VAL A 148 7.71 0.14 -12.13
N HIS A 149 6.83 -0.29 -11.22
CA HIS A 149 7.09 -0.15 -9.79
C HIS A 149 7.57 -1.45 -9.16
N LYS A 150 8.54 -1.31 -8.26
CA LYS A 150 9.00 -2.34 -7.34
C LYS A 150 8.45 -2.03 -5.96
N LEU A 151 7.80 -3.01 -5.33
CA LEU A 151 7.27 -2.91 -3.97
C LEU A 151 8.07 -3.79 -3.01
N LEU A 152 8.18 -3.36 -1.76
CA LEU A 152 8.49 -4.25 -0.64
C LEU A 152 7.20 -4.57 0.09
N LEU A 153 6.80 -5.83 0.12
CA LEU A 153 5.58 -6.31 0.76
C LEU A 153 5.90 -7.00 2.08
N GLN A 154 4.95 -6.98 3.01
CA GLN A 154 4.98 -7.76 4.24
C GLN A 154 3.63 -8.43 4.51
N ASP A 155 3.62 -9.72 4.83
CA ASP A 155 2.40 -10.44 5.21
C ASP A 155 2.08 -10.34 6.71
N ALA A 156 1.01 -11.01 7.15
CA ALA A 156 0.62 -11.08 8.56
C ALA A 156 1.65 -11.80 9.46
N ASN A 157 2.51 -12.65 8.89
CA ASN A 157 3.58 -13.31 9.63
C ASN A 157 4.83 -12.41 9.77
N GLY A 158 4.82 -11.24 9.14
CA GLY A 158 5.98 -10.35 9.08
C GLY A 158 6.99 -10.75 8.01
N ALA A 159 6.73 -11.80 7.22
CA ALA A 159 7.58 -12.22 6.12
C ALA A 159 7.55 -11.17 5.03
N LYS A 160 8.73 -10.85 4.50
CA LYS A 160 8.91 -9.79 3.50
C LYS A 160 9.20 -10.39 2.13
N ALA A 161 8.66 -9.77 1.09
CA ALA A 161 8.91 -10.16 -0.28
C ALA A 161 8.99 -8.93 -1.18
N TYR A 162 9.91 -8.96 -2.14
CA TYR A 162 9.88 -7.98 -3.22
C TYR A 162 8.80 -8.36 -4.22
N ALA A 163 8.15 -7.34 -4.78
CA ALA A 163 7.20 -7.49 -5.86
C ALA A 163 7.53 -6.51 -7.00
N ILE A 164 7.27 -6.90 -8.23
CA ILE A 164 7.45 -6.05 -9.42
C ILE A 164 6.19 -6.12 -10.26
N GLU A 165 5.74 -4.97 -10.76
CA GLU A 165 4.67 -4.92 -11.76
C GLU A 165 5.11 -5.59 -13.07
N LEU A 166 4.49 -6.73 -13.39
CA LEU A 166 4.61 -7.36 -14.70
C LEU A 166 3.67 -6.68 -15.71
N ALA A 167 2.52 -6.21 -15.23
CA ALA A 167 1.57 -5.38 -15.96
C ALA A 167 1.01 -4.30 -15.01
N PRO A 168 0.60 -3.11 -15.51
CA PRO A 168 0.16 -2.01 -14.67
C PRO A 168 -1.05 -2.38 -13.81
N VAL A 169 -0.93 -2.27 -12.48
CA VAL A 169 -2.02 -2.55 -11.52
C VAL A 169 -2.64 -1.24 -11.05
N ASN A 170 -3.96 -1.11 -11.16
CA ASN A 170 -4.66 0.10 -10.71
C ASN A 170 -4.44 0.32 -9.20
N GLY A 171 -3.98 1.52 -8.83
CA GLY A 171 -3.67 1.90 -7.46
C GLY A 171 -2.24 1.57 -7.01
N VAL A 172 -1.42 0.93 -7.86
CA VAL A 172 0.02 0.77 -7.65
C VAL A 172 0.76 1.91 -8.33
N GLY A 173 1.67 2.56 -7.59
CA GLY A 173 2.56 3.58 -8.12
C GLY A 173 3.09 4.52 -7.05
N MET A 174 3.95 5.46 -7.43
CA MET A 174 4.59 6.40 -6.48
C MET A 174 3.62 7.25 -5.66
N GLN A 175 2.37 7.41 -6.11
CA GLN A 175 1.33 8.16 -5.39
C GLN A 175 0.59 7.32 -4.34
N MET A 176 0.84 6.01 -4.28
CA MET A 176 0.24 5.14 -3.28
C MET A 176 0.82 5.44 -1.89
N ALA A 177 0.00 5.23 -0.87
CA ALA A 177 0.46 5.41 0.51
C ALA A 177 1.20 4.16 1.03
N ILE A 178 2.10 4.36 1.99
CA ILE A 178 2.79 3.28 2.68
C ILE A 178 1.86 2.66 3.73
N GLY A 179 1.91 1.34 3.82
CA GLY A 179 0.98 0.54 4.60
C GLY A 179 -0.33 0.23 3.87
N VAL A 180 -0.48 0.59 2.57
CA VAL A 180 -1.58 0.11 1.73
C VAL A 180 -1.65 -1.41 1.77
N LYS A 181 -2.87 -1.96 1.82
CA LYS A 181 -3.12 -3.40 1.84
C LYS A 181 -3.45 -3.91 0.45
N LEU A 182 -2.81 -5.02 0.08
CA LEU A 182 -2.99 -5.75 -1.16
C LEU A 182 -3.50 -7.16 -0.86
N VAL A 183 -4.40 -7.66 -1.70
CA VAL A 183 -4.78 -9.08 -1.72
C VAL A 183 -4.25 -9.70 -3.00
N LEU A 184 -3.41 -10.71 -2.84
CA LEU A 184 -2.76 -11.45 -3.92
C LEU A 184 -3.46 -12.80 -4.10
N ARG A 185 -3.95 -13.08 -5.29
CA ARG A 185 -4.73 -14.29 -5.63
C ARG A 185 -4.04 -15.06 -6.75
N ASP A 186 -3.66 -16.30 -6.46
CA ASP A 186 -3.09 -17.25 -7.44
C ASP A 186 -1.96 -16.64 -8.28
N PHE A 187 -1.06 -15.94 -7.59
CA PHE A 187 -0.03 -15.10 -8.20
C PHE A 187 1.24 -15.88 -8.50
N ASN A 188 2.01 -15.35 -9.45
CA ASN A 188 3.28 -15.93 -9.86
C ASN A 188 4.44 -15.32 -9.06
N VAL A 189 5.45 -16.14 -8.83
CA VAL A 189 6.72 -15.76 -8.23
C VAL A 189 7.82 -16.23 -9.14
N ALA A 190 8.82 -15.39 -9.39
CA ALA A 190 10.01 -15.77 -10.13
C ALA A 190 11.25 -15.27 -9.40
N ARG A 191 12.22 -16.17 -9.16
CA ARG A 191 13.49 -15.86 -8.50
C ARG A 191 13.33 -15.08 -7.19
N GLY A 192 12.36 -15.47 -6.36
CA GLY A 192 12.11 -14.80 -5.09
C GLY A 192 11.28 -13.52 -5.16
N VAL A 193 10.76 -13.14 -6.33
CA VAL A 193 10.01 -11.89 -6.56
C VAL A 193 8.57 -12.19 -6.97
N VAL A 194 7.62 -11.55 -6.30
CA VAL A 194 6.20 -11.59 -6.64
C VAL A 194 5.95 -10.81 -7.94
N LEU A 195 5.30 -11.42 -8.92
CA LEU A 195 4.94 -10.78 -10.18
C LEU A 195 3.51 -10.26 -10.08
N LEU A 196 3.37 -8.93 -10.04
CA LEU A 196 2.07 -8.29 -9.91
C LEU A 196 1.41 -8.14 -11.29
N GLU A 197 0.18 -8.59 -11.38
CA GLU A 197 -0.69 -8.44 -12.55
C GLU A 197 -2.09 -8.00 -12.10
N PRO A 198 -2.87 -7.26 -12.92
CA PRO A 198 -4.23 -6.85 -12.58
C PRO A 198 -5.17 -7.99 -12.20
N ARG A 199 -4.97 -9.17 -12.80
CA ARG A 199 -5.80 -10.36 -12.56
C ARG A 199 -5.60 -10.99 -11.18
N SER A 200 -4.43 -10.78 -10.57
CA SER A 200 -4.02 -11.46 -9.33
C SER A 200 -3.83 -10.49 -8.17
N THR A 201 -3.96 -9.18 -8.38
CA THR A 201 -3.67 -8.16 -7.38
C THR A 201 -4.87 -7.23 -7.19
N GLU A 202 -5.44 -7.23 -5.99
CA GLU A 202 -6.49 -6.31 -5.58
C GLU A 202 -5.93 -5.30 -4.56
N VAL A 203 -5.99 -4.01 -4.85
CA VAL A 203 -5.58 -2.94 -3.92
C VAL A 203 -6.78 -2.60 -3.03
N LEU A 204 -6.70 -2.92 -1.74
CA LEU A 204 -7.75 -2.54 -0.77
C LEU A 204 -7.60 -1.10 -0.28
N GLY A 205 -6.41 -0.51 -0.44
CA GLY A 205 -6.08 0.83 0.05
C GLY A 205 -5.66 0.82 1.52
N GLY A 206 -5.98 1.89 2.24
CA GLY A 206 -5.48 2.12 3.60
C GLY A 206 -4.08 2.74 3.63
N LYS A 207 -3.59 2.99 4.84
CA LYS A 207 -2.30 3.64 5.09
C LYS A 207 -1.93 3.47 6.55
N VAL A 208 -0.65 3.28 6.85
CA VAL A 208 -0.15 3.36 8.23
C VAL A 208 0.56 4.70 8.39
N ASP A 209 -0.09 5.66 9.06
CA ASP A 209 0.35 7.07 9.10
C ASP A 209 1.81 7.26 9.53
N VAL A 210 2.26 6.49 10.52
CA VAL A 210 3.63 6.57 11.03
C VAL A 210 4.65 6.12 9.96
N TRP A 211 4.31 5.10 9.17
CA TRP A 211 5.20 4.60 8.12
C TRP A 211 5.21 5.52 6.92
N GLU A 212 4.05 6.03 6.51
CA GLU A 212 3.93 7.03 5.45
C GLU A 212 4.80 8.25 5.75
N LYS A 213 4.62 8.83 6.95
CA LYS A 213 5.35 10.04 7.35
C LYS A 213 6.85 9.80 7.29
N LYS A 214 7.31 8.70 7.91
CA LYS A 214 8.72 8.32 7.92
C LYS A 214 9.27 8.11 6.50
N TRP A 215 8.53 7.39 5.65
CA TRP A 215 8.95 7.13 4.28
C TRP A 215 9.11 8.42 3.48
N ARG A 216 8.18 9.37 3.62
CA ARG A 216 8.26 10.68 2.93
C ARG A 216 9.45 11.51 3.41
N GLU A 217 9.67 11.56 4.72
CA GLU A 217 10.80 12.28 5.34
C GLU A 217 12.14 11.69 4.91
N ASP A 218 12.27 10.36 4.87
CA ASP A 218 13.52 9.67 4.56
C ASP A 218 13.79 9.56 3.04
N ARG A 219 12.79 9.80 2.18
CA ARG A 219 12.84 9.41 0.76
C ARG A 219 14.01 10.03 0.00
N LYS A 220 14.22 11.34 0.17
CA LYS A 220 15.29 12.07 -0.51
C LYS A 220 16.65 11.50 -0.13
N ALA A 221 16.91 11.32 1.17
CA ALA A 221 18.17 10.77 1.68
C ALA A 221 18.42 9.34 1.15
N VAL A 222 17.41 8.48 1.13
CA VAL A 222 17.50 7.12 0.58
C VAL A 222 17.85 7.15 -0.91
N LEU A 223 17.22 8.04 -1.69
CA LEU A 223 17.50 8.17 -3.13
C LEU A 223 18.90 8.73 -3.39
N THR A 224 19.35 9.73 -2.64
CA THR A 224 20.72 10.28 -2.73
C THR A 224 21.77 9.22 -2.43
N GLN A 225 21.55 8.43 -1.37
CA GLN A 225 22.43 7.31 -1.02
C GLN A 225 22.48 6.26 -2.14
N LYS A 226 21.33 5.87 -2.70
CA LYS A 226 21.24 4.92 -3.82
C LYS A 226 21.86 5.45 -5.11
N ALA A 227 21.83 6.76 -5.34
CA ALA A 227 22.49 7.40 -6.47
C ALA A 227 24.02 7.42 -6.35
N GLY A 228 24.58 7.03 -5.19
CA GLY A 228 26.02 7.00 -4.96
C GLY A 228 26.65 8.38 -4.76
N VAL A 229 25.83 9.39 -4.48
CA VAL A 229 26.29 10.75 -4.21
C VAL A 229 26.87 10.74 -2.79
N ARG A 230 28.20 10.78 -2.70
CA ARG A 230 28.88 11.13 -1.46
C ARG A 230 28.81 12.64 -1.35
N ASP A 231 28.28 13.16 -0.24
CA ASP A 231 28.49 14.56 0.10
C ASP A 231 30.01 14.80 0.10
N GLU A 232 30.49 15.57 -0.87
CA GLU A 232 31.81 16.18 -0.75
C GLU A 232 31.72 17.15 0.42
N ALA A 233 32.16 16.69 1.60
CA ALA A 233 32.35 17.55 2.74
C ALA A 233 33.38 18.64 2.38
N PRO A 234 33.18 19.89 2.85
CA PRO A 234 34.02 21.03 2.51
C PRO A 234 35.49 20.89 2.97
#